data_AF-A0A4P5XZU4-F1
#
_entry.id   AF-A0A4P5XZU4-F1
#
_cell.length_a   1.000
_cell.length_b   1.000
_cell.length_c   1.000
_cell.angle_alpha   90.00
_cell.angle_beta   90.00
_cell.angle_gamma   90.00
#
_symmetry.space_group_name_H-M   'P 1'
#
loop_
_entity.id
_entity.type
_entity.pdbx_description
1 polymer ?
#
loop_
_entity_poly.entity_id
_entity_poly.type
_entity_poly.pdbx_seq_one_letter_code
_entity_poly.pdbx_strand_id
1 'polypeptide(L)'
;MPSSTGPPNIGADRRAWRNVPPAERLDVAHKLIVLHPRFRDAVQLLQRCHQSKAQAGEPAWEKIGQAVDNFTNLFKASVLSWPATKVRDLLTGAGRNMERGVFDTASWAGSDRVYRGHDIPRAAEIPILKQLVTQQGLPLNDSTATRAYKLLYAKLGPGRLNEQADVAGAAVGPAAPNYAGKLDDLLGLIPGGKPTTHWQDVGEFGKTFAGLTPETNPLRFNPLTKDFWAQFTKLRGVDGNTETRLGPVTAMENLGARSDFMNRSVPFLNMLKKGIDPDEAMRRIKDMQVDYDPRTFTPTERTLKRLFPFYAYTSRQLGYVGRELTQNPGGPMGQTIRAINAGRSNDALLPEHIADTAAIPLPARVNDGTKRYLTGLNLMFEDPLSLIGGPQSAGLEVLSRLNPLVKGPLEFITGRSLFQKGPRGGRPLDDLDPTLGRILANVSGQKQAVKTPDWLELILSNSPATRVLSTARQLTDSRKSPLDKAVALGTGVRVSDVSPAAQDAMLQQLLTPLMRDAGAKTFEKVYFSKQDRAAMTPNERLSADKFQALVNTLAKRAKDRKAANQN
;
A
#
# COMPACT_ATOMS: atom_id res chain seq x y z
N MET A 1 17.27 -39.98 -42.79
CA MET A 1 17.25 -40.48 -41.40
C MET A 1 15.80 -40.81 -41.05
N PRO A 2 15.51 -41.99 -40.46
CA PRO A 2 14.14 -42.41 -40.20
C PRO A 2 13.55 -41.65 -39.00
N SER A 3 12.28 -41.26 -39.11
CA SER A 3 11.51 -40.51 -38.12
C SER A 3 11.02 -41.42 -36.99
N SER A 4 11.49 -41.16 -35.77
CA SER A 4 10.99 -41.78 -34.53
C SER A 4 9.75 -41.03 -34.03
N THR A 5 8.63 -41.73 -33.84
CA THR A 5 7.33 -41.22 -33.39
C THR A 5 7.06 -41.48 -31.89
N GLY A 6 8.07 -41.36 -31.04
CA GLY A 6 7.91 -41.43 -29.58
C GLY A 6 7.84 -40.04 -28.93
N PRO A 7 7.19 -39.87 -27.75
CA PRO A 7 7.26 -38.63 -27.00
C PRO A 7 8.73 -38.32 -26.62
N PRO A 8 9.16 -37.05 -26.67
CA PRO A 8 10.55 -36.68 -26.49
C PRO A 8 11.06 -37.13 -25.12
N ASN A 9 12.10 -37.96 -25.12
CA ASN A 9 12.78 -38.38 -23.90
C ASN A 9 13.64 -37.22 -23.40
N ILE A 10 13.06 -36.39 -22.54
CA ILE A 10 13.65 -35.15 -21.98
C ILE A 10 15.04 -35.41 -21.37
N GLY A 11 15.30 -36.63 -20.85
CA GLY A 11 16.59 -37.02 -20.28
C GLY A 11 17.66 -37.39 -21.31
N ALA A 12 17.27 -37.83 -22.51
CA ALA A 12 18.18 -38.10 -23.61
C ALA A 12 18.55 -36.80 -24.34
N ASP A 13 17.57 -35.93 -24.58
CA ASP A 13 17.78 -34.63 -25.25
C ASP A 13 18.67 -33.69 -24.43
N ARG A 14 18.53 -33.67 -23.10
CA ARG A 14 19.43 -32.89 -22.22
C ARG A 14 20.87 -33.38 -22.23
N ARG A 15 21.10 -34.68 -22.37
CA ARG A 15 22.45 -35.27 -22.44
C ARG A 15 23.09 -35.02 -23.81
N ALA A 16 22.31 -35.12 -24.88
CA ALA A 16 22.73 -34.71 -26.21
C ALA A 16 23.17 -33.23 -26.24
N TRP A 17 22.37 -32.33 -25.64
CA TRP A 17 22.67 -30.89 -25.57
C TRP A 17 23.91 -30.53 -24.76
N ARG A 18 24.28 -31.32 -23.73
CA ARG A 18 25.49 -31.07 -22.93
C ARG A 18 26.78 -31.35 -23.71
N ASN A 19 26.73 -32.24 -24.69
CA ASN A 19 27.89 -32.70 -25.44
C ASN A 19 28.13 -31.89 -26.73
N VAL A 20 27.19 -31.01 -27.11
CA VAL A 20 27.38 -30.08 -28.24
C VAL A 20 28.43 -29.03 -27.86
N PRO A 21 29.44 -28.73 -28.68
CA PRO A 21 30.38 -27.63 -28.42
C PRO A 21 29.67 -26.28 -28.21
N PRO A 22 30.18 -25.39 -27.34
CA PRO A 22 29.53 -24.11 -27.04
C PRO A 22 29.23 -23.24 -28.27
N ALA A 23 30.10 -23.27 -29.28
CA ALA A 23 29.91 -22.53 -30.53
C ALA A 23 28.71 -23.02 -31.35
N GLU A 24 28.48 -24.34 -31.41
CA GLU A 24 27.31 -24.92 -32.09
C GLU A 24 26.01 -24.69 -31.29
N ARG A 25 26.07 -24.70 -29.96
CA ARG A 25 24.91 -24.32 -29.12
C ARG A 25 24.48 -22.89 -29.39
N LEU A 26 25.45 -21.98 -29.57
CA LEU A 26 25.17 -20.58 -29.93
C LEU A 26 24.58 -20.46 -31.33
N ASP A 27 25.03 -21.26 -32.29
CA ASP A 27 24.48 -21.24 -33.66
C ASP A 27 23.06 -21.83 -33.73
N VAL A 28 22.78 -22.92 -32.99
CA VAL A 28 21.42 -23.48 -32.85
C VAL A 28 20.51 -22.52 -32.07
N ALA A 29 21.01 -21.89 -31.02
CA ALA A 29 20.28 -20.84 -30.31
C ALA A 29 20.00 -19.65 -31.24
N HIS A 30 20.97 -19.20 -32.05
CA HIS A 30 20.76 -18.15 -33.05
C HIS A 30 19.70 -18.53 -34.09
N LYS A 31 19.70 -19.77 -34.59
CA LYS A 31 18.66 -20.27 -35.51
C LYS A 31 17.27 -20.31 -34.86
N LEU A 32 17.18 -20.60 -33.55
CA LEU A 32 15.92 -20.51 -32.78
C LEU A 32 15.53 -19.06 -32.44
N ILE A 33 16.51 -18.16 -32.27
CA ILE A 33 16.35 -16.72 -31.97
C ILE A 33 15.82 -15.95 -33.19
N VAL A 34 16.05 -16.43 -34.42
CA VAL A 34 15.47 -15.85 -35.65
C VAL A 34 13.93 -15.86 -35.64
N LEU A 35 13.29 -16.64 -34.77
CA LEU A 35 11.83 -16.74 -34.68
C LEU A 35 11.14 -15.69 -33.78
N HIS A 36 11.85 -14.84 -33.04
CA HIS A 36 11.15 -13.82 -32.23
C HIS A 36 11.98 -12.57 -31.86
N PRO A 37 11.55 -11.34 -32.24
CA PRO A 37 12.26 -10.08 -31.96
C PRO A 37 12.64 -9.86 -30.48
N ARG A 38 11.77 -10.24 -29.55
CA ARG A 38 12.01 -10.06 -28.10
C ARG A 38 13.16 -10.90 -27.53
N PHE A 39 13.61 -11.98 -28.20
CA PHE A 39 14.75 -12.76 -27.72
C PHE A 39 16.08 -12.06 -28.00
N ARG A 40 16.17 -11.30 -29.10
CA ARG A 40 17.34 -10.47 -29.42
C ARG A 40 17.50 -9.34 -28.40
N ASP A 41 16.39 -8.73 -27.97
CA ASP A 41 16.38 -7.72 -26.90
C ASP A 41 16.79 -8.30 -25.54
N ALA A 42 16.37 -9.53 -25.23
CA ALA A 42 16.73 -10.22 -23.99
C ALA A 42 18.23 -10.55 -23.92
N VAL A 43 18.84 -10.96 -25.05
CA VAL A 43 20.30 -11.22 -25.13
C VAL A 43 21.09 -9.93 -24.99
N GLN A 44 20.68 -8.84 -25.66
CA GLN A 44 21.32 -7.53 -25.50
C GLN A 44 21.14 -6.95 -24.09
N LEU A 45 20.02 -7.23 -23.42
CA LEU A 45 19.80 -6.87 -22.02
C LEU A 45 20.76 -7.64 -21.10
N LEU A 46 20.91 -8.95 -21.30
CA LEU A 46 21.86 -9.78 -20.54
C LEU A 46 23.31 -9.33 -20.72
N GLN A 47 23.69 -8.94 -21.94
CA GLN A 47 25.03 -8.43 -22.23
C GLN A 47 25.29 -7.08 -21.56
N ARG A 48 24.29 -6.17 -21.53
CA ARG A 48 24.36 -4.90 -20.78
C ARG A 48 24.43 -5.12 -19.27
N CYS A 49 23.65 -6.06 -18.73
CA CYS A 49 23.70 -6.42 -17.30
C CYS A 49 25.05 -7.04 -16.91
N HIS A 50 25.69 -7.79 -17.82
CA HIS A 50 27.00 -8.37 -17.58
C HIS A 50 28.11 -7.29 -17.59
N GLN A 51 28.04 -6.34 -18.52
CA GLN A 51 28.98 -5.23 -18.62
C GLN A 51 28.83 -4.22 -17.47
N SER A 52 27.60 -3.94 -17.01
CA SER A 52 27.36 -3.06 -15.86
C SER A 52 27.86 -3.63 -14.54
N LYS A 53 27.87 -4.96 -14.40
CA LYS A 53 28.36 -5.65 -13.20
C LYS A 53 29.89 -5.64 -13.07
N ALA A 54 30.60 -5.45 -14.19
CA ALA A 54 32.05 -5.50 -14.24
C ALA A 54 32.74 -4.15 -13.95
N GLN A 55 31.99 -3.04 -13.83
CA GLN A 55 32.54 -1.68 -13.75
C GLN A 55 32.33 -0.94 -12.41
N ALA A 56 31.68 -1.52 -11.39
CA ALA A 56 31.40 -0.80 -10.14
C ALA A 56 32.41 -1.14 -9.04
N GLY A 57 33.44 -0.30 -8.88
CA GLY A 57 34.01 -0.06 -7.56
C GLY A 57 33.02 0.80 -6.78
N GLU A 58 32.34 0.24 -5.77
CA GLU A 58 31.18 0.86 -5.12
C GLU A 58 31.57 2.17 -4.37
N PRO A 59 31.08 3.35 -4.79
CA PRO A 59 31.21 4.57 -3.99
C PRO A 59 30.32 4.49 -2.74
N ALA A 60 30.71 5.18 -1.65
CA ALA A 60 29.99 5.19 -0.38
C ALA A 60 28.48 5.57 -0.48
N TRP A 61 28.09 6.30 -1.53
CA TRP A 61 26.70 6.68 -1.81
C TRP A 61 25.80 5.49 -2.17
N GLU A 62 26.37 4.42 -2.74
CA GLU A 62 25.62 3.22 -3.13
C GLU A 62 25.15 2.43 -1.91
N LYS A 63 25.99 2.35 -0.86
CA LYS A 63 25.64 1.72 0.43
C LYS A 63 24.53 2.47 1.17
N ILE A 64 24.55 3.79 1.14
CA ILE A 64 23.47 4.62 1.69
C ILE A 64 22.17 4.39 0.90
N GLY A 65 22.25 4.35 -0.43
CA GLY A 65 21.12 4.04 -1.30
C GLY A 65 20.51 2.66 -1.00
N GLN A 66 21.34 1.63 -0.83
CA GLN A 66 20.89 0.29 -0.46
C GLN A 66 20.24 0.24 0.93
N ALA A 67 20.79 0.94 1.93
CA ALA A 67 20.18 1.02 3.26
C ALA A 67 18.79 1.70 3.21
N VAL A 68 18.67 2.78 2.43
CA VAL A 68 17.38 3.46 2.19
C VAL A 68 16.41 2.54 1.47
N ASP A 69 16.85 1.81 0.44
CA ASP A 69 16.02 0.85 -0.29
C ASP A 69 15.53 -0.28 0.63
N ASN A 70 16.43 -0.86 1.45
CA ASN A 70 16.10 -1.89 2.44
C ASN A 70 15.06 -1.39 3.45
N PHE A 71 15.28 -0.21 4.04
CA PHE A 71 14.31 0.38 4.96
C PHE A 71 12.97 0.64 4.29
N THR A 72 12.98 1.20 3.07
CA THR A 72 11.77 1.52 2.31
C THR A 72 10.97 0.26 1.98
N ASN A 73 11.65 -0.81 1.57
CA ASN A 73 11.03 -2.10 1.27
C ASN A 73 10.45 -2.74 2.52
N LEU A 74 11.18 -2.69 3.63
CA LEU A 74 10.69 -3.15 4.93
C LEU A 74 9.45 -2.37 5.39
N PHE A 75 9.50 -1.04 5.32
CA PHE A 75 8.38 -0.17 5.65
C PHE A 75 7.16 -0.46 4.77
N LYS A 76 7.34 -0.56 3.45
CA LYS A 76 6.26 -0.91 2.51
C LYS A 76 5.65 -2.27 2.83
N ALA A 77 6.49 -3.29 3.05
CA ALA A 77 6.02 -4.62 3.40
C ALA A 77 5.22 -4.59 4.70
N SER A 78 5.68 -3.85 5.71
CA SER A 78 4.99 -3.78 6.99
C SER A 78 3.65 -3.07 6.91
N VAL A 79 3.46 -2.09 6.04
CA VAL A 79 2.18 -1.37 5.90
C VAL A 79 1.21 -2.06 4.91
N LEU A 80 1.72 -2.80 3.91
CA LEU A 80 0.91 -3.43 2.87
C LEU A 80 0.51 -4.88 3.19
N SER A 81 1.16 -5.55 4.13
CA SER A 81 0.93 -6.97 4.46
C SER A 81 -0.19 -7.17 5.46
N TRP A 82 -1.37 -6.65 5.15
CA TRP A 82 -2.56 -6.77 6.00
C TRP A 82 -3.79 -7.14 5.17
N PRO A 83 -4.71 -7.97 5.71
CA PRO A 83 -5.93 -8.38 5.00
C PRO A 83 -6.75 -7.19 4.51
N ALA A 84 -6.97 -6.20 5.39
CA ALA A 84 -7.64 -4.94 5.07
C ALA A 84 -7.14 -4.32 3.77
N THR A 85 -5.82 -4.28 3.57
CA THR A 85 -5.23 -3.68 2.38
C THR A 85 -5.63 -4.46 1.13
N LYS A 86 -5.56 -5.79 1.16
CA LYS A 86 -5.82 -6.62 -0.03
C LYS A 86 -7.29 -6.71 -0.39
N VAL A 87 -8.16 -6.78 0.62
CA VAL A 87 -9.62 -6.73 0.45
C VAL A 87 -10.04 -5.36 -0.07
N ARG A 88 -9.51 -4.28 0.50
CA ARG A 88 -9.72 -2.92 0.00
C ARG A 88 -9.30 -2.80 -1.46
N ASP A 89 -8.10 -3.26 -1.82
CA ASP A 89 -7.61 -3.20 -3.20
C ASP A 89 -8.55 -3.98 -4.15
N LEU A 90 -9.08 -5.14 -3.72
CA LEU A 90 -10.05 -5.92 -4.49
C LEU A 90 -11.37 -5.14 -4.68
N LEU A 91 -11.94 -4.63 -3.60
CA LEU A 91 -13.24 -3.95 -3.63
C LEU A 91 -13.16 -2.64 -4.42
N THR A 92 -12.09 -1.88 -4.24
CA THR A 92 -11.90 -0.57 -4.88
C THR A 92 -11.54 -0.71 -6.35
N GLY A 93 -10.74 -1.72 -6.71
CA GLY A 93 -10.50 -2.08 -8.10
C GLY A 93 -11.75 -2.61 -8.80
N ALA A 94 -12.56 -3.44 -8.13
CA ALA A 94 -13.84 -3.89 -8.65
C ALA A 94 -14.82 -2.72 -8.83
N GLY A 95 -14.91 -1.81 -7.85
CA GLY A 95 -15.68 -0.57 -7.94
C GLY A 95 -15.26 0.28 -9.14
N ARG A 96 -13.94 0.44 -9.37
CA ARG A 96 -13.42 1.12 -10.57
C ARG A 96 -13.84 0.44 -11.86
N ASN A 97 -13.81 -0.90 -11.91
CA ASN A 97 -14.25 -1.66 -13.08
C ASN A 97 -15.76 -1.46 -13.33
N MET A 98 -16.57 -1.35 -12.27
CA MET A 98 -18.00 -1.02 -12.37
C MET A 98 -18.21 0.40 -12.90
N GLU A 99 -17.51 1.39 -12.36
CA GLU A 99 -17.55 2.78 -12.83
C GLU A 99 -17.19 2.91 -14.32
N ARG A 100 -16.37 2.00 -14.86
CA ARG A 100 -16.00 1.96 -16.27
C ARG A 100 -16.88 1.05 -17.13
N GLY A 101 -17.89 0.40 -16.56
CA GLY A 101 -18.77 -0.51 -17.29
C GLY A 101 -18.05 -1.75 -17.85
N VAL A 102 -16.91 -2.11 -17.26
CA VAL A 102 -16.08 -3.27 -17.63
C VAL A 102 -16.13 -4.38 -16.57
N PHE A 103 -16.91 -4.21 -15.51
CA PHE A 103 -17.24 -5.29 -14.58
C PHE A 103 -18.48 -6.08 -15.06
N ASP A 104 -18.43 -7.40 -14.95
CA ASP A 104 -19.62 -8.26 -15.03
C ASP A 104 -19.44 -9.55 -14.22
N THR A 105 -20.54 -10.11 -13.73
CA THR A 105 -20.53 -11.28 -12.84
C THR A 105 -20.09 -12.57 -13.56
N ALA A 106 -20.37 -12.71 -14.86
CA ALA A 106 -19.97 -13.88 -15.63
C ALA A 106 -18.45 -13.90 -15.87
N SER A 107 -17.82 -12.74 -16.10
CA SER A 107 -16.37 -12.61 -16.23
C SER A 107 -15.67 -12.68 -14.87
N TRP A 108 -16.34 -12.28 -13.78
CA TRP A 108 -15.89 -12.58 -12.43
C TRP A 108 -15.80 -14.09 -12.19
N ALA A 109 -16.90 -14.82 -12.41
CA ALA A 109 -16.92 -16.27 -12.25
C ALA A 109 -15.92 -16.98 -13.18
N GLY A 110 -15.80 -16.53 -14.43
CA GLY A 110 -14.84 -17.06 -15.39
C GLY A 110 -13.39 -16.82 -14.97
N SER A 111 -13.06 -15.61 -14.51
CA SER A 111 -11.74 -15.27 -13.98
C SER A 111 -11.38 -16.09 -12.76
N ASP A 112 -12.29 -16.19 -11.80
CA ASP A 112 -12.06 -16.98 -10.59
C ASP A 112 -11.85 -18.47 -10.92
N ARG A 113 -12.55 -19.01 -11.93
CA ARG A 113 -12.28 -20.36 -12.46
C ARG A 113 -10.87 -20.47 -13.04
N VAL A 114 -10.43 -19.51 -13.86
CA VAL A 114 -9.06 -19.50 -14.40
C VAL A 114 -8.03 -19.49 -13.29
N TYR A 115 -8.22 -18.65 -12.26
CA TYR A 115 -7.33 -18.58 -11.11
C TYR A 115 -7.20 -19.94 -10.43
N ARG A 116 -8.33 -20.65 -10.26
CA ARG A 116 -8.42 -22.00 -9.71
C ARG A 116 -7.98 -23.12 -10.67
N GLY A 117 -7.50 -22.77 -11.86
CA GLY A 117 -7.04 -23.71 -12.88
C GLY A 117 -8.14 -24.37 -13.72
N HIS A 118 -9.40 -24.00 -13.54
CA HIS A 118 -10.53 -24.50 -14.31
C HIS A 118 -10.75 -23.74 -15.63
N ASP A 119 -11.56 -24.33 -16.50
CA ASP A 119 -11.95 -23.74 -17.79
C ASP A 119 -13.04 -22.67 -17.62
N ILE A 120 -12.95 -21.62 -18.44
CA ILE A 120 -13.97 -20.59 -18.59
C ILE A 120 -15.15 -21.21 -19.38
N PRO A 121 -16.39 -21.17 -18.85
CA PRO A 121 -17.56 -21.60 -19.61
C PRO A 121 -17.74 -20.78 -20.88
N ARG A 122 -18.02 -21.47 -22.00
CA ARG A 122 -18.29 -20.84 -23.30
C ARG A 122 -17.11 -19.98 -23.79
N ALA A 123 -15.89 -20.31 -23.37
CA ALA A 123 -14.68 -19.63 -23.84
C ALA A 123 -14.51 -19.77 -25.35
N ALA A 124 -14.94 -20.90 -25.93
CA ALA A 124 -14.91 -21.13 -27.37
C ALA A 124 -15.81 -20.17 -28.17
N GLU A 125 -16.77 -19.51 -27.52
CA GLU A 125 -17.67 -18.55 -28.14
C GLU A 125 -17.11 -17.11 -28.12
N ILE A 126 -16.07 -16.86 -27.32
CA ILE A 126 -15.44 -15.54 -27.24
C ILE A 126 -14.73 -15.24 -28.57
N PRO A 127 -15.12 -14.19 -29.33
CA PRO A 127 -14.69 -14.01 -30.72
C PRO A 127 -13.18 -14.05 -30.90
N ILE A 128 -12.45 -13.35 -30.03
CA ILE A 128 -10.98 -13.25 -30.09
C ILE A 128 -10.31 -14.58 -29.74
N LEU A 129 -10.81 -15.29 -28.72
CA LEU A 129 -10.24 -16.58 -28.33
C LEU A 129 -10.51 -17.64 -29.41
N LYS A 130 -11.73 -17.64 -29.97
CA LYS A 130 -12.09 -18.47 -31.12
C LYS A 130 -11.13 -18.26 -32.28
N GLN A 131 -10.90 -17.00 -32.66
CA GLN A 131 -9.98 -16.65 -33.73
C GLN A 131 -8.55 -17.14 -33.44
N LEU A 132 -8.03 -16.90 -32.24
CA LEU A 132 -6.68 -17.33 -31.84
C LEU A 132 -6.52 -18.85 -31.87
N VAL A 133 -7.50 -19.60 -31.34
CA VAL A 133 -7.49 -21.07 -31.31
C VAL A 133 -7.56 -21.64 -32.73
N THR A 134 -8.45 -21.11 -33.57
CA THR A 134 -8.57 -21.52 -34.98
C THR A 134 -7.31 -21.20 -35.78
N GLN A 135 -6.70 -20.04 -35.60
CA GLN A 135 -5.43 -19.67 -36.26
C GLN A 135 -4.27 -20.58 -35.86
N GLN A 136 -4.29 -21.13 -34.64
CA GLN A 136 -3.29 -22.08 -34.17
C GLN A 136 -3.56 -23.53 -34.61
N GLY A 137 -4.63 -23.79 -35.35
CA GLY A 137 -5.03 -25.14 -35.76
C GLY A 137 -5.42 -26.05 -34.59
N LEU A 138 -5.77 -25.47 -33.43
CA LEU A 138 -6.16 -26.21 -32.24
C LEU A 138 -7.67 -26.52 -32.28
N PRO A 139 -8.13 -27.64 -31.67
CA PRO A 139 -9.55 -27.96 -31.61
C PRO A 139 -10.30 -26.89 -30.83
N LEU A 140 -11.38 -26.34 -31.40
CA LEU A 140 -12.17 -25.28 -30.77
C LEU A 140 -13.05 -25.86 -29.66
N ASN A 141 -12.61 -25.72 -28.41
CA ASN A 141 -13.37 -26.07 -27.21
C ASN A 141 -13.02 -25.12 -26.06
N ASP A 142 -13.76 -25.21 -24.95
CA ASP A 142 -13.58 -24.29 -23.82
C ASP A 142 -12.20 -24.39 -23.18
N SER A 143 -11.58 -25.57 -23.22
CA SER A 143 -10.25 -25.79 -22.63
C SER A 143 -9.14 -25.14 -23.45
N THR A 144 -9.15 -25.32 -24.77
CA THR A 144 -8.17 -24.68 -25.68
C THR A 144 -8.35 -23.17 -25.72
N ALA A 145 -9.60 -22.68 -25.71
CA ALA A 145 -9.88 -21.25 -25.62
C ALA A 145 -9.46 -20.66 -24.26
N THR A 146 -9.69 -21.36 -23.15
CA THR A 146 -9.19 -20.93 -21.84
C THR A 146 -7.66 -20.90 -21.81
N ARG A 147 -6.99 -21.87 -22.43
CA ARG A 147 -5.52 -21.87 -22.55
C ARG A 147 -5.04 -20.67 -23.36
N ALA A 148 -5.68 -20.34 -24.47
CA ALA A 148 -5.37 -19.14 -25.25
C ALA A 148 -5.55 -17.88 -24.41
N TYR A 149 -6.62 -17.78 -23.62
CA TYR A 149 -6.84 -16.68 -22.68
C TYR A 149 -5.71 -16.56 -21.65
N LYS A 150 -5.32 -17.66 -20.99
CA LYS A 150 -4.24 -17.69 -19.99
C LYS A 150 -2.92 -17.20 -20.58
N LEU A 151 -2.58 -17.64 -21.79
CA LEU A 151 -1.36 -17.21 -22.51
C LEU A 151 -1.43 -15.74 -22.92
N LEU A 152 -2.58 -15.27 -23.38
CA LEU A 152 -2.80 -13.88 -23.75
C LEU A 152 -2.68 -12.96 -22.53
N TYR A 153 -3.27 -13.34 -21.41
CA TYR A 153 -3.13 -12.64 -20.14
C TYR A 153 -1.68 -12.63 -19.66
N ALA A 154 -0.98 -13.78 -19.72
CA ALA A 154 0.44 -13.86 -19.37
C ALA A 154 1.33 -12.97 -20.26
N LYS A 155 0.98 -12.84 -21.54
CA LYS A 155 1.71 -12.01 -22.52
C LYS A 155 1.54 -10.51 -22.27
N LEU A 156 0.31 -10.08 -21.98
CA LEU A 156 -0.07 -8.66 -21.96
C LEU A 156 -0.15 -8.08 -20.55
N GLY A 157 -0.47 -8.93 -19.57
CA GLY A 157 -0.62 -8.58 -18.17
C GLY A 157 0.67 -8.04 -17.53
N PRO A 158 0.57 -7.58 -16.28
CA PRO A 158 1.65 -6.87 -15.57
C PRO A 158 2.85 -7.75 -15.12
N GLY A 159 3.05 -8.94 -15.68
CA GLY A 159 4.11 -9.87 -15.28
C GLY A 159 3.66 -10.87 -14.20
N ARG A 160 4.55 -11.21 -13.24
CA ARG A 160 4.27 -12.21 -12.20
C ARG A 160 3.12 -11.76 -11.29
N LEU A 161 2.17 -12.67 -11.04
CA LEU A 161 1.02 -12.43 -10.18
C LEU A 161 1.43 -12.03 -8.74
N ASN A 162 2.54 -12.58 -8.23
CA ASN A 162 2.99 -12.40 -6.85
C ASN A 162 3.94 -11.21 -6.64
N GLU A 163 4.43 -10.57 -7.71
CA GLU A 163 5.52 -9.57 -7.62
C GLU A 163 5.05 -8.12 -7.69
N GLN A 164 3.75 -7.87 -7.54
CA GLN A 164 3.14 -6.57 -7.83
C GLN A 164 3.19 -5.55 -6.69
N ALA A 165 3.81 -5.88 -5.56
CA ALA A 165 4.22 -4.84 -4.62
C ALA A 165 5.46 -4.12 -5.19
N ASP A 166 5.37 -2.80 -5.31
CA ASP A 166 6.46 -1.95 -5.76
C ASP A 166 7.67 -2.01 -4.81
N VAL A 167 8.73 -2.69 -5.23
CA VAL A 167 10.01 -2.82 -4.50
C VAL A 167 10.99 -1.73 -4.94
N ALA A 168 11.46 -0.93 -3.99
CA ALA A 168 12.55 0.02 -4.20
C ALA A 168 13.82 -0.74 -4.63
N GLY A 169 14.49 -0.26 -5.70
CA GLY A 169 15.70 -0.89 -6.26
C GLY A 169 15.47 -2.06 -7.23
N ALA A 170 14.23 -2.54 -7.44
CA ALA A 170 13.95 -3.74 -8.24
C ALA A 170 14.17 -3.60 -9.76
N ALA A 171 14.45 -2.41 -10.28
CA ALA A 171 14.66 -2.22 -11.73
C ALA A 171 16.10 -2.53 -12.21
N VAL A 172 17.08 -2.63 -11.29
CA VAL A 172 18.51 -2.75 -11.65
C VAL A 172 19.33 -3.63 -10.69
N GLY A 173 18.74 -4.17 -9.63
CA GLY A 173 19.43 -4.95 -8.60
C GLY A 173 19.12 -6.46 -8.62
N PRO A 174 19.71 -7.25 -7.70
CA PRO A 174 19.43 -8.69 -7.55
C PRO A 174 17.97 -9.01 -7.24
N ALA A 175 17.17 -8.02 -6.80
CA ALA A 175 15.72 -8.13 -6.62
C ALA A 175 14.90 -7.96 -7.92
N ALA A 176 15.55 -7.73 -9.07
CA ALA A 176 14.88 -7.71 -10.37
C ALA A 176 14.37 -9.11 -10.74
N PRO A 177 13.18 -9.24 -11.37
CA PRO A 177 12.66 -10.54 -11.76
C PRO A 177 13.62 -11.25 -12.71
N ASN A 178 14.21 -12.36 -12.28
CA ASN A 178 15.07 -13.18 -13.11
C ASN A 178 14.24 -14.24 -13.85
N TYR A 179 13.77 -13.92 -15.06
CA TYR A 179 13.01 -14.85 -15.89
C TYR A 179 13.87 -15.91 -16.59
N ALA A 180 15.19 -15.92 -16.37
CA ALA A 180 16.14 -16.74 -17.13
C ALA A 180 16.40 -18.14 -16.52
N GLY A 181 15.79 -18.48 -15.38
CA GLY A 181 16.27 -19.59 -14.55
C GLY A 181 15.42 -20.87 -14.50
N LYS A 182 14.11 -20.78 -14.24
CA LYS A 182 13.29 -21.97 -13.89
C LYS A 182 11.94 -21.99 -14.60
N LEU A 183 11.51 -23.19 -14.99
CA LEU A 183 10.18 -23.42 -15.60
C LEU A 183 9.04 -22.92 -14.68
N ASP A 184 9.22 -23.05 -13.36
CA ASP A 184 8.28 -22.51 -12.36
C ASP A 184 8.14 -20.98 -12.42
N ASP A 185 9.19 -20.26 -12.85
CA ASP A 185 9.15 -18.81 -13.01
C ASP A 185 8.28 -18.40 -14.20
N LEU A 186 8.29 -19.22 -15.27
CA LEU A 186 7.42 -19.06 -16.44
C LEU A 186 5.98 -19.52 -16.16
N LEU A 187 5.80 -20.60 -15.40
CA LEU A 187 4.47 -21.07 -14.99
C LEU A 187 3.79 -20.07 -14.04
N GLY A 188 4.54 -19.35 -13.22
CA GLY A 188 4.03 -18.27 -12.37
C GLY A 188 3.52 -17.03 -13.13
N LEU A 189 3.76 -16.94 -14.44
CA LEU A 189 3.17 -15.93 -15.32
C LEU A 189 1.80 -16.37 -15.86
N ILE A 190 1.50 -17.67 -15.83
CA ILE A 190 0.27 -18.25 -16.37
C ILE A 190 -0.77 -18.38 -15.24
N PRO A 191 -1.89 -17.64 -15.30
CA PRO A 191 -2.96 -17.79 -14.33
C PRO A 191 -3.48 -19.23 -14.22
N GLY A 192 -3.58 -19.73 -12.99
CA GLY A 192 -4.00 -21.10 -12.72
C GLY A 192 -2.97 -22.17 -13.07
N GLY A 193 -1.70 -21.81 -13.29
CA GLY A 193 -0.60 -22.78 -13.44
C GLY A 193 -0.28 -23.54 -12.14
N LYS A 194 -0.67 -22.98 -10.99
CA LYS A 194 -0.70 -23.64 -9.67
C LYS A 194 -2.12 -23.49 -9.10
N PRO A 195 -3.04 -24.42 -9.38
CA PRO A 195 -4.44 -24.28 -8.99
C PRO A 195 -4.62 -24.35 -7.47
N THR A 196 -5.49 -23.50 -6.92
CA THR A 196 -5.94 -23.53 -5.53
C THR A 196 -7.47 -23.54 -5.46
N THR A 197 -8.09 -24.06 -4.39
CA THR A 197 -9.57 -24.04 -4.20
C THR A 197 -9.98 -23.15 -3.04
N HIS A 198 -11.23 -22.66 -2.95
CA HIS A 198 -11.65 -21.69 -1.90
C HIS A 198 -11.36 -22.09 -0.44
N TRP A 199 -11.47 -23.38 -0.10
CA TRP A 199 -11.20 -23.89 1.25
C TRP A 199 -9.73 -24.30 1.44
N GLN A 200 -9.05 -24.69 0.35
CA GLN A 200 -7.60 -24.78 0.34
C GLN A 200 -6.98 -23.40 0.45
N ASP A 201 -7.54 -22.34 -0.15
CA ASP A 201 -7.05 -20.97 -0.09
C ASP A 201 -7.07 -20.44 1.35
N VAL A 202 -8.13 -20.70 2.12
CA VAL A 202 -8.20 -20.26 3.54
C VAL A 202 -7.30 -21.13 4.42
N GLY A 203 -7.30 -22.46 4.23
CA GLY A 203 -6.44 -23.37 5.00
C GLY A 203 -4.95 -23.22 4.67
N GLU A 204 -4.60 -23.00 3.42
CA GLU A 204 -3.26 -22.75 2.88
C GLU A 204 -2.82 -21.33 3.20
N PHE A 205 -3.72 -20.34 3.18
CA PHE A 205 -3.44 -19.02 3.74
C PHE A 205 -3.11 -19.14 5.23
N GLY A 206 -3.92 -19.85 6.02
CA GLY A 206 -3.67 -20.09 7.43
C GLY A 206 -2.34 -20.82 7.68
N LYS A 207 -2.05 -21.87 6.92
CA LYS A 207 -0.77 -22.60 6.97
C LYS A 207 0.41 -21.71 6.56
N THR A 208 0.30 -20.95 5.48
CA THR A 208 1.36 -20.05 5.00
C THR A 208 1.59 -18.92 5.99
N PHE A 209 0.51 -18.33 6.51
CA PHE A 209 0.56 -17.31 7.56
C PHE A 209 1.25 -17.84 8.82
N ALA A 210 0.96 -19.08 9.20
CA ALA A 210 1.61 -19.76 10.32
C ALA A 210 3.03 -20.29 10.02
N GLY A 211 3.54 -20.14 8.78
CA GLY A 211 4.85 -20.66 8.37
C GLY A 211 4.92 -22.20 8.34
N LEU A 212 3.85 -22.84 7.88
CA LEU A 212 3.66 -24.31 7.87
C LEU A 212 3.63 -24.93 6.46
N THR A 213 3.80 -24.13 5.41
CA THR A 213 3.68 -24.61 4.03
C THR A 213 5.00 -25.24 3.57
N PRO A 214 5.07 -26.57 3.32
CA PRO A 214 6.34 -27.24 3.00
C PRO A 214 6.95 -26.80 1.66
N GLU A 215 6.10 -26.46 0.69
CA GLU A 215 6.49 -26.16 -0.69
C GLU A 215 7.16 -24.79 -0.85
N THR A 216 6.76 -23.81 -0.03
CA THR A 216 7.34 -22.46 -0.03
C THR A 216 8.29 -22.21 1.14
N ASN A 217 8.37 -23.18 2.07
CA ASN A 217 9.12 -23.11 3.33
C ASN A 217 9.13 -21.71 4.00
N PRO A 218 7.95 -21.10 4.25
CA PRO A 218 7.89 -19.79 4.87
C PRO A 218 8.30 -19.88 6.35
N LEU A 219 9.10 -18.92 6.79
CA LEU A 219 9.50 -18.74 8.17
C LEU A 219 8.29 -18.38 9.03
N ARG A 220 8.14 -19.07 10.16
CA ARG A 220 7.15 -18.74 11.18
C ARG A 220 7.47 -17.37 11.78
N PHE A 221 6.50 -16.47 11.79
CA PHE A 221 6.64 -15.22 12.52
C PHE A 221 6.60 -15.48 14.02
N ASN A 222 7.63 -15.05 14.73
CA ASN A 222 7.70 -15.14 16.18
C ASN A 222 8.07 -13.77 16.76
N PRO A 223 7.12 -13.04 17.36
CA PRO A 223 7.35 -11.71 17.91
C PRO A 223 8.20 -11.70 19.19
N LEU A 224 8.47 -12.87 19.78
CA LEU A 224 9.18 -13.01 21.06
C LEU A 224 10.63 -13.49 20.90
N THR A 225 11.13 -13.65 19.67
CA THR A 225 12.54 -14.02 19.47
C THR A 225 13.45 -12.81 19.64
N LYS A 226 14.67 -13.07 20.10
CA LYS A 226 15.77 -12.09 20.09
C LYS A 226 16.07 -11.59 18.67
N ASP A 227 15.74 -12.42 17.68
CA ASP A 227 15.92 -12.17 16.25
C ASP A 227 14.65 -11.61 15.58
N PHE A 228 13.76 -10.95 16.33
CA PHE A 228 12.52 -10.36 15.81
C PHE A 228 12.76 -9.55 14.53
N TRP A 229 13.76 -8.67 14.55
CA TRP A 229 14.13 -7.84 13.41
C TRP A 229 14.80 -8.63 12.28
N ALA A 230 15.52 -9.71 12.58
CA ALA A 230 16.16 -10.53 11.56
C ALA A 230 15.13 -11.27 10.70
N GLN A 231 13.94 -11.57 11.21
CA GLN A 231 12.85 -12.18 10.42
C GLN A 231 12.38 -11.26 9.27
N PHE A 232 12.48 -9.95 9.46
CA PHE A 232 12.15 -8.95 8.45
C PHE A 232 13.24 -8.75 7.39
N THR A 233 14.45 -9.28 7.59
CA THR A 233 15.47 -9.31 6.52
C THR A 233 15.07 -10.24 5.40
N LYS A 234 14.16 -11.20 5.65
CA LYS A 234 13.73 -12.26 4.72
C LYS A 234 12.59 -11.84 3.80
N LEU A 235 12.46 -10.54 3.60
CA LEU A 235 11.47 -9.92 2.72
C LEU A 235 12.07 -9.65 1.36
N ARG A 236 11.27 -9.75 0.31
CA ARG A 236 11.69 -9.37 -1.04
C ARG A 236 12.16 -7.92 -1.08
N GLY A 237 13.34 -7.69 -1.67
CA GLY A 237 13.98 -6.38 -1.77
C GLY A 237 14.71 -5.91 -0.53
N VAL A 238 14.75 -6.71 0.55
CA VAL A 238 15.56 -6.44 1.73
C VAL A 238 16.78 -7.37 1.69
N ASP A 239 17.97 -6.80 1.83
CA ASP A 239 19.24 -7.55 1.85
C ASP A 239 19.42 -8.44 0.59
N GLY A 240 19.01 -7.91 -0.56
CA GLY A 240 19.12 -8.60 -1.86
C GLY A 240 18.19 -9.79 -2.06
N ASN A 241 17.28 -10.09 -1.13
CA ASN A 241 16.34 -11.20 -1.26
C ASN A 241 15.38 -11.00 -2.44
N THR A 242 15.22 -12.04 -3.26
CA THR A 242 14.32 -12.05 -4.43
C THR A 242 12.90 -12.47 -4.09
N GLU A 243 12.70 -13.13 -2.95
CA GLU A 243 11.43 -13.71 -2.53
C GLU A 243 11.18 -13.39 -1.05
N THR A 244 9.91 -13.21 -0.71
CA THR A 244 9.46 -13.05 0.66
C THR A 244 9.27 -14.42 1.29
N ARG A 245 9.97 -14.67 2.40
CA ARG A 245 9.87 -15.93 3.16
C ARG A 245 9.15 -15.79 4.49
N LEU A 246 8.80 -14.58 4.93
CA LEU A 246 8.09 -14.40 6.18
C LEU A 246 6.62 -14.79 6.02
N GLY A 247 6.17 -15.84 6.71
CA GLY A 247 4.86 -16.47 6.51
C GLY A 247 3.66 -15.53 6.40
N PRO A 248 3.44 -14.63 7.38
CA PRO A 248 2.37 -13.64 7.30
C PRO A 248 2.45 -12.75 6.06
N VAL A 249 3.66 -12.32 5.66
CA VAL A 249 3.84 -11.45 4.49
C VAL A 249 3.60 -12.23 3.21
N THR A 250 4.16 -13.44 3.09
CA THR A 250 3.94 -14.34 1.95
C THR A 250 2.44 -14.64 1.75
N ALA A 251 1.70 -14.91 2.84
CA ALA A 251 0.26 -15.14 2.78
C ALA A 251 -0.50 -13.91 2.24
N MET A 252 -0.09 -12.70 2.63
CA MET A 252 -0.69 -11.46 2.15
C MET A 252 -0.29 -11.11 0.71
N GLU A 253 0.93 -11.46 0.29
CA GLU A 253 1.36 -11.36 -1.10
C GLU A 253 0.51 -12.27 -1.99
N ASN A 254 0.23 -13.51 -1.57
CA ASN A 254 -0.66 -14.42 -2.29
C ASN A 254 -2.10 -13.88 -2.38
N LEU A 255 -2.64 -13.34 -1.28
CA LEU A 255 -3.95 -12.69 -1.30
C LEU A 255 -3.98 -11.45 -2.21
N GLY A 256 -2.88 -10.68 -2.21
CA GLY A 256 -2.69 -9.55 -3.11
C GLY A 256 -2.61 -9.96 -4.58
N ALA A 257 -1.93 -11.07 -4.89
CA ALA A 257 -1.85 -11.63 -6.23
C ALA A 257 -3.22 -12.01 -6.77
N ARG A 258 -4.05 -12.66 -5.94
CA ARG A 258 -5.45 -12.95 -6.27
C ARG A 258 -6.25 -11.68 -6.48
N SER A 259 -6.13 -10.72 -5.57
CA SER A 259 -6.86 -9.45 -5.63
C SER A 259 -6.57 -8.70 -6.94
N ASP A 260 -5.28 -8.53 -7.28
CA ASP A 260 -4.87 -7.89 -8.53
C ASP A 260 -5.30 -8.69 -9.76
N PHE A 261 -5.11 -10.02 -9.74
CA PHE A 261 -5.56 -10.89 -10.82
C PHE A 261 -7.05 -10.66 -11.10
N MET A 262 -7.91 -10.73 -10.08
CA MET A 262 -9.35 -10.52 -10.25
C MET A 262 -9.67 -9.12 -10.76
N ASN A 263 -9.01 -8.08 -10.25
CA ASN A 263 -9.23 -6.71 -10.70
C ASN A 263 -8.83 -6.45 -12.17
N ARG A 264 -7.93 -7.26 -12.73
CA ARG A 264 -7.46 -7.12 -14.13
C ARG A 264 -8.07 -8.14 -15.08
N SER A 265 -8.20 -9.39 -14.65
CA SER A 265 -8.68 -10.50 -15.47
C SER A 265 -10.18 -10.35 -15.75
N VAL A 266 -10.96 -9.84 -14.79
CA VAL A 266 -12.41 -9.63 -14.96
C VAL A 266 -12.70 -8.63 -16.06
N PRO A 267 -12.16 -7.39 -16.03
CA PRO A 267 -12.37 -6.47 -17.13
C PRO A 267 -11.70 -6.94 -18.42
N PHE A 268 -10.59 -7.67 -18.37
CA PHE A 268 -9.96 -8.22 -19.56
C PHE A 268 -10.88 -9.20 -20.27
N LEU A 269 -11.38 -10.21 -19.54
CA LEU A 269 -12.29 -11.21 -20.06
C LEU A 269 -13.60 -10.58 -20.57
N ASN A 270 -14.14 -9.58 -19.87
CA ASN A 270 -15.32 -8.84 -20.34
C ASN A 270 -15.07 -8.13 -21.67
N MET A 271 -13.95 -7.42 -21.79
CA MET A 271 -13.60 -6.70 -23.02
C MET A 271 -13.34 -7.65 -24.19
N LEU A 272 -12.72 -8.81 -23.94
CA LEU A 272 -12.55 -9.84 -24.97
C LEU A 272 -13.89 -10.43 -25.44
N LYS A 273 -14.84 -10.64 -24.52
CA LYS A 273 -16.22 -11.05 -24.86
C LYS A 273 -16.92 -10.02 -25.75
N LYS A 274 -16.64 -8.73 -25.52
CA LYS A 274 -17.13 -7.61 -26.35
C LYS A 274 -16.36 -7.43 -27.66
N GLY A 275 -15.37 -8.27 -27.95
CA GLY A 275 -14.58 -8.20 -29.18
C GLY A 275 -13.55 -7.06 -29.21
N ILE A 276 -13.24 -6.45 -28.06
CA ILE A 276 -12.19 -5.41 -27.97
C ILE A 276 -10.83 -6.09 -28.10
N ASP A 277 -9.98 -5.53 -28.97
CA ASP A 277 -8.60 -5.99 -29.19
C ASP A 277 -7.85 -6.22 -27.86
N PRO A 278 -7.11 -7.32 -27.71
CA PRO A 278 -6.41 -7.64 -26.46
C PRO A 278 -5.41 -6.58 -25.97
N ASP A 279 -4.65 -5.98 -26.88
CA ASP A 279 -3.64 -4.98 -26.53
C ASP A 279 -4.33 -3.70 -26.03
N GLU A 280 -5.38 -3.27 -26.72
CA GLU A 280 -6.22 -2.13 -26.30
C GLU A 280 -6.94 -2.40 -24.97
N ALA A 281 -7.50 -3.61 -24.79
CA ALA A 281 -8.15 -4.02 -23.55
C ALA A 281 -7.19 -3.96 -22.37
N MET A 282 -5.97 -4.50 -22.52
CA MET A 282 -4.97 -4.47 -21.45
C MET A 282 -4.42 -3.06 -21.21
N ARG A 283 -4.29 -2.24 -22.26
CA ARG A 283 -3.91 -0.83 -22.11
C ARG A 283 -4.92 -0.07 -21.25
N ARG A 284 -6.23 -0.24 -21.50
CA ARG A 284 -7.30 0.35 -20.67
C ARG A 284 -7.23 -0.12 -19.21
N ILE A 285 -6.90 -1.39 -19.00
CA ILE A 285 -6.72 -1.95 -17.65
C ILE A 285 -5.53 -1.32 -16.94
N LYS A 286 -4.39 -1.17 -17.60
CA LYS A 286 -3.19 -0.53 -17.04
C LYS A 286 -3.39 0.97 -16.78
N ASP A 287 -4.25 1.63 -17.55
CA ASP A 287 -4.61 3.02 -17.32
C ASP A 287 -5.48 3.16 -16.05
N MET A 288 -6.45 2.26 -15.82
CA MET A 288 -7.36 2.34 -14.66
C MET A 288 -6.81 1.67 -13.39
N GLN A 289 -6.05 0.59 -13.53
CA GLN A 289 -5.37 -0.15 -12.45
C GLN A 289 -3.87 0.14 -12.53
N VAL A 290 -3.29 0.68 -11.46
CA VAL A 290 -1.88 1.13 -11.43
C VAL A 290 -0.92 0.07 -11.98
N ASP A 291 -0.15 0.43 -13.00
CA ASP A 291 0.93 -0.42 -13.52
C ASP A 291 2.21 -0.25 -12.68
N TYR A 292 2.61 -1.31 -12.00
CA TYR A 292 3.82 -1.35 -11.16
C TYR A 292 5.04 -1.95 -11.87
N ASP A 293 4.96 -2.26 -13.17
CA ASP A 293 6.05 -2.89 -13.91
C ASP A 293 7.34 -2.05 -13.80
N PRO A 294 8.41 -2.60 -13.18
CA PRO A 294 9.68 -1.89 -13.01
C PRO A 294 10.31 -1.39 -14.30
N ARG A 295 10.01 -2.03 -15.42
CA ARG A 295 10.52 -1.70 -16.76
C ARG A 295 9.94 -0.40 -17.30
N THR A 296 8.80 0.04 -16.77
CA THR A 296 8.13 1.28 -17.18
C THR A 296 8.66 2.51 -16.45
N PHE A 297 9.47 2.35 -15.39
CA PHE A 297 9.96 3.48 -14.60
C PHE A 297 11.19 4.14 -15.23
N THR A 298 11.10 5.46 -15.39
CA THR A 298 12.23 6.32 -15.77
C THR A 298 13.29 6.40 -14.65
N PRO A 299 14.53 6.82 -14.95
CA PRO A 299 15.55 7.04 -13.91
C PRO A 299 15.10 8.00 -12.80
N THR A 300 14.40 9.07 -13.16
CA THR A 300 13.87 10.05 -12.20
C THR A 300 12.84 9.44 -11.28
N GLU A 301 11.90 8.66 -11.81
CA GLU A 301 10.89 7.97 -10.99
C GLU A 301 11.55 6.99 -10.00
N ARG A 302 12.62 6.30 -10.40
CA ARG A 302 13.37 5.40 -9.51
C ARG A 302 13.94 6.15 -8.30
N THR A 303 14.46 7.36 -8.49
CA THR A 303 14.94 8.22 -7.41
C THR A 303 13.80 8.75 -6.55
N LEU A 304 12.72 9.23 -7.17
CA LEU A 304 11.55 9.76 -6.45
C LEU A 304 10.90 8.69 -5.56
N LYS A 305 10.96 7.42 -5.92
CA LYS A 305 10.45 6.31 -5.10
C LYS A 305 11.24 6.07 -3.81
N ARG A 306 12.50 6.50 -3.74
CA ARG A 306 13.28 6.52 -2.49
C ARG A 306 12.82 7.63 -1.56
N LEU A 307 12.46 8.78 -2.13
CA LEU A 307 11.97 9.94 -1.37
C LEU A 307 10.49 9.80 -0.98
N PHE A 308 9.67 9.20 -1.85
CA PHE A 308 8.24 9.01 -1.69
C PHE A 308 7.92 7.53 -1.94
N PRO A 309 7.81 6.69 -0.89
CA PRO A 309 7.64 5.24 -1.04
C PRO A 309 6.49 4.86 -1.99
N PHE A 310 5.37 5.59 -1.97
CA PHE A 310 4.20 5.33 -2.81
C PHE A 310 4.09 6.24 -4.04
N TYR A 311 5.22 6.72 -4.55
CA TYR A 311 5.27 7.62 -5.71
C TYR A 311 4.55 7.04 -6.94
N ALA A 312 4.78 5.76 -7.27
CA ALA A 312 4.20 5.14 -8.46
C ALA A 312 2.66 5.13 -8.41
N TYR A 313 2.09 4.77 -7.26
CA TYR A 313 0.65 4.83 -7.02
C TYR A 313 0.13 6.26 -7.14
N THR A 314 0.73 7.19 -6.39
CA THR A 314 0.29 8.60 -6.33
C THR A 314 0.31 9.26 -7.71
N SER A 315 1.45 9.18 -8.42
CA SER A 315 1.63 9.80 -9.74
C SER A 315 0.67 9.26 -10.79
N ARG A 316 0.50 7.93 -10.86
CA ARG A 316 -0.37 7.27 -11.85
C ARG A 316 -1.85 7.54 -11.58
N GLN A 317 -2.28 7.41 -10.32
CA GLN A 317 -3.68 7.69 -9.95
C GLN A 317 -4.01 9.18 -10.07
N LEU A 318 -3.09 10.08 -9.69
CA LEU A 318 -3.30 11.52 -9.89
C LEU A 318 -3.47 11.88 -11.36
N GLY A 319 -2.60 11.35 -12.24
CA GLY A 319 -2.72 11.55 -13.67
C GLY A 319 -4.02 11.00 -14.25
N TYR A 320 -4.48 9.84 -13.77
CA TYR A 320 -5.74 9.23 -14.19
C TYR A 320 -6.97 10.02 -13.72
N VAL A 321 -7.04 10.34 -12.42
CA VAL A 321 -8.17 11.08 -11.82
C VAL A 321 -8.27 12.48 -12.43
N GLY A 322 -7.14 13.20 -12.57
CA GLY A 322 -7.13 14.51 -13.20
C GLY A 322 -7.64 14.47 -14.65
N ARG A 323 -7.20 13.47 -15.43
CA ARG A 323 -7.68 13.27 -16.80
C ARG A 323 -9.17 12.95 -16.84
N GLU A 324 -9.64 12.05 -15.99
CA GLU A 324 -11.04 11.64 -15.97
C GLU A 324 -11.97 12.79 -15.55
N LEU A 325 -11.59 13.58 -14.54
CA LEU A 325 -12.38 14.74 -14.12
C LEU A 325 -12.38 15.87 -15.15
N THR A 326 -11.32 16.00 -15.94
CA THR A 326 -11.25 17.01 -17.00
C THR A 326 -12.03 16.58 -18.24
N GLN A 327 -11.89 15.32 -18.65
CA GLN A 327 -12.49 14.80 -19.89
C GLN A 327 -13.93 14.31 -19.70
N ASN A 328 -14.25 13.74 -18.55
CA ASN A 328 -15.54 13.15 -18.22
C ASN A 328 -16.07 13.62 -16.85
N PRO A 329 -16.22 14.94 -16.58
CA PRO A 329 -16.65 15.45 -15.28
C PRO A 329 -18.04 14.97 -14.83
N GLY A 330 -18.92 14.64 -15.78
CA GLY A 330 -20.25 14.06 -15.53
C GLY A 330 -20.27 12.52 -15.52
N GLY A 331 -19.13 11.88 -15.77
CA GLY A 331 -19.01 10.43 -15.82
C GLY A 331 -19.13 9.77 -14.44
N PRO A 332 -19.12 8.42 -14.38
CA PRO A 332 -19.38 7.68 -13.15
C PRO A 332 -18.48 8.08 -11.97
N MET A 333 -17.18 8.31 -12.19
CA MET A 333 -16.27 8.79 -11.13
C MET A 333 -16.72 10.15 -10.56
N GLY A 334 -17.06 11.10 -11.44
CA GLY A 334 -17.56 12.42 -11.03
C GLY A 334 -18.87 12.34 -10.26
N GLN A 335 -19.78 11.44 -10.66
CA GLN A 335 -21.02 11.18 -9.93
C GLN A 335 -20.77 10.54 -8.57
N THR A 336 -19.85 9.57 -8.46
CA THR A 336 -19.46 8.98 -7.17
C THR A 336 -18.91 10.05 -6.23
N ILE A 337 -18.04 10.94 -6.72
CA ILE A 337 -17.50 12.06 -5.93
C ILE A 337 -18.61 12.99 -5.45
N ARG A 338 -19.57 13.35 -6.33
CA ARG A 338 -20.74 14.17 -5.96
C ARG A 338 -21.60 13.47 -4.90
N ALA A 339 -21.83 12.17 -5.03
CA ALA A 339 -22.61 11.39 -4.07
C ALA A 339 -21.93 11.34 -2.69
N ILE A 340 -20.61 11.14 -2.65
CA ILE A 340 -19.82 11.20 -1.40
C ILE A 340 -19.93 12.59 -0.77
N ASN A 341 -19.73 13.64 -1.56
CA ASN A 341 -19.83 15.03 -1.08
C ASN A 341 -21.24 15.38 -0.60
N ALA A 342 -22.29 14.83 -1.20
CA ALA A 342 -23.67 15.04 -0.76
C ALA A 342 -23.98 14.33 0.57
N GLY A 343 -23.34 13.18 0.84
CA GLY A 343 -23.47 12.45 2.10
C GLY A 343 -22.54 12.94 3.22
N ARG A 344 -21.57 13.80 2.90
CA ARG A 344 -20.59 14.33 3.83
C ARG A 344 -21.22 15.29 4.83
N SER A 345 -20.78 15.21 6.09
CA SER A 345 -21.18 16.18 7.11
C SER A 345 -20.46 17.52 6.91
N ASN A 346 -21.22 18.62 6.96
CA ASN A 346 -20.72 20.00 6.91
C ASN A 346 -20.52 20.61 8.31
N ASP A 347 -20.33 19.78 9.33
CA ASP A 347 -20.13 20.26 10.70
C ASP A 347 -18.75 20.95 10.81
N ALA A 348 -18.76 22.24 11.12
CA ALA A 348 -17.55 23.05 11.27
C ALA A 348 -16.63 22.55 12.40
N LEU A 349 -17.14 21.76 13.34
CA LEU A 349 -16.38 21.20 14.46
C LEU A 349 -15.70 19.87 14.11
N LEU A 350 -15.82 19.41 12.86
CA LEU A 350 -15.09 18.25 12.39
C LEU A 350 -13.59 18.54 12.32
N PRO A 351 -12.75 17.68 12.91
CA PRO A 351 -11.32 17.76 12.69
C PRO A 351 -10.95 17.65 11.21
N GLU A 352 -10.00 18.46 10.74
CA GLU A 352 -9.64 18.54 9.32
C GLU A 352 -9.29 17.19 8.70
N HIS A 353 -8.51 16.35 9.41
CA HIS A 353 -8.16 15.01 8.94
C HIS A 353 -9.35 14.04 8.78
N ILE A 354 -10.50 14.36 9.38
CA ILE A 354 -11.78 13.66 9.15
C ILE A 354 -12.54 14.38 8.06
N ALA A 355 -12.61 15.71 8.11
CA ALA A 355 -13.26 16.53 7.09
C ALA A 355 -12.71 16.20 5.70
N ASP A 356 -11.40 16.14 5.50
CA ASP A 356 -10.72 15.83 4.22
C ASP A 356 -11.07 14.45 3.60
N THR A 357 -11.91 13.66 4.26
CA THR A 357 -12.37 12.36 3.80
C THR A 357 -13.85 12.37 3.39
N ALA A 358 -14.47 11.19 3.26
CA ALA A 358 -15.91 11.08 3.04
C ALA A 358 -16.76 11.69 4.17
N ALA A 359 -16.29 11.57 5.43
CA ALA A 359 -16.95 12.03 6.66
C ALA A 359 -18.50 11.86 6.67
N ILE A 360 -18.98 10.67 6.27
CA ILE A 360 -20.41 10.37 6.24
C ILE A 360 -20.86 10.05 7.68
N PRO A 361 -21.82 10.80 8.27
CA PRO A 361 -22.23 10.59 9.64
C PRO A 361 -22.92 9.23 9.78
N LEU A 362 -22.56 8.49 10.83
CA LEU A 362 -23.21 7.24 11.20
C LEU A 362 -24.07 7.48 12.45
N PRO A 363 -25.20 6.76 12.62
CA PRO A 363 -26.03 6.90 13.81
C PRO A 363 -25.19 6.64 15.06
N ALA A 364 -25.16 7.63 15.96
CA ALA A 364 -24.37 7.57 17.18
C ALA A 364 -24.82 6.40 18.05
N ARG A 365 -23.88 5.59 18.53
CA ARG A 365 -24.13 4.52 19.50
C ARG A 365 -23.72 4.88 20.93
N VAL A 366 -23.25 6.12 21.16
CA VAL A 366 -22.62 6.53 22.41
C VAL A 366 -23.35 7.74 23.00
N ASN A 367 -23.91 7.58 24.20
CA ASN A 367 -24.70 8.59 24.92
C ASN A 367 -23.84 9.72 25.56
N ASP A 368 -22.63 9.97 25.05
CA ASP A 368 -21.65 10.90 25.63
C ASP A 368 -21.39 12.13 24.75
N GLY A 369 -22.16 12.33 23.68
CA GLY A 369 -21.97 13.42 22.72
C GLY A 369 -20.91 13.15 21.65
N THR A 370 -20.32 11.95 21.63
CA THR A 370 -19.39 11.53 20.57
C THR A 370 -20.11 11.34 19.24
N LYS A 371 -19.61 12.02 18.20
CA LYS A 371 -20.12 11.88 16.83
C LYS A 371 -19.30 10.84 16.07
N ARG A 372 -19.97 9.98 15.31
CA ARG A 372 -19.34 8.88 14.57
C ARG A 372 -19.44 9.11 13.08
N TYR A 373 -18.33 8.88 12.37
CA TYR A 373 -18.25 9.09 10.93
C TYR A 373 -17.59 7.91 10.24
N LEU A 374 -18.07 7.62 9.03
CA LEU A 374 -17.40 6.83 8.03
C LEU A 374 -16.41 7.74 7.31
N THR A 375 -15.12 7.56 7.57
CA THR A 375 -14.04 8.51 7.19
C THR A 375 -13.18 8.02 6.05
N GLY A 376 -13.65 7.05 5.28
CA GLY A 376 -12.95 6.59 4.10
C GLY A 376 -13.60 5.34 3.53
N LEU A 377 -14.05 5.46 2.28
CA LEU A 377 -14.44 4.31 1.47
C LEU A 377 -13.19 3.70 0.81
N ASN A 378 -12.06 4.40 0.90
CA ASN A 378 -10.76 4.06 0.33
C ASN A 378 -10.79 3.86 -1.19
N LEU A 379 -11.71 4.53 -1.89
CA LEU A 379 -11.78 4.46 -3.34
C LEU A 379 -10.47 4.99 -3.94
N MET A 380 -10.09 4.45 -5.09
CA MET A 380 -8.77 4.74 -5.69
C MET A 380 -8.57 6.24 -6.02
N PHE A 381 -9.65 7.03 -6.09
CA PHE A 381 -9.60 8.47 -6.33
C PHE A 381 -9.55 9.33 -5.06
N GLU A 382 -9.89 8.80 -3.87
CA GLU A 382 -9.92 9.59 -2.63
C GLU A 382 -8.54 10.17 -2.30
N ASP A 383 -7.50 9.36 -2.42
CA ASP A 383 -6.13 9.76 -2.10
C ASP A 383 -5.60 10.85 -3.05
N PRO A 384 -5.70 10.74 -4.39
CA PRO A 384 -5.36 11.84 -5.29
C PRO A 384 -6.15 13.13 -5.10
N LEU A 385 -7.43 13.06 -4.71
CA LEU A 385 -8.24 14.26 -4.50
C LEU A 385 -7.69 15.14 -3.37
N SER A 386 -7.09 14.54 -2.34
CA SER A 386 -6.42 15.28 -1.25
C SER A 386 -5.25 16.15 -1.74
N LEU A 387 -4.66 15.82 -2.89
CA LEU A 387 -3.55 16.58 -3.52
C LEU A 387 -4.03 17.69 -4.47
N ILE A 388 -5.29 17.65 -4.92
CA ILE A 388 -5.88 18.62 -5.86
C ILE A 388 -6.53 19.80 -5.08
N GLY A 389 -6.56 19.73 -3.75
CA GLY A 389 -7.07 20.79 -2.87
C GLY A 389 -6.23 22.07 -2.84
N GLY A 390 -6.47 22.93 -1.84
CA GLY A 390 -5.76 24.20 -1.70
C GLY A 390 -4.22 24.06 -1.60
N PRO A 391 -3.44 25.07 -2.03
CA PRO A 391 -1.97 24.94 -2.15
C PRO A 391 -1.27 24.61 -0.83
N GLN A 392 -1.77 25.12 0.30
CA GLN A 392 -1.22 24.81 1.63
C GLN A 392 -1.52 23.37 2.08
N SER A 393 -2.74 22.87 1.84
CA SER A 393 -3.12 21.51 2.21
C SER A 393 -2.47 20.46 1.29
N ALA A 394 -2.31 20.78 0.00
CA ALA A 394 -1.57 19.98 -0.97
C ALA A 394 -0.06 19.90 -0.65
N GLY A 395 0.57 21.02 -0.27
CA GLY A 395 1.97 21.04 0.14
C GLY A 395 2.24 20.15 1.36
N LEU A 396 1.42 20.26 2.40
CA LEU A 396 1.50 19.38 3.57
C LEU A 396 1.19 17.92 3.23
N GLU A 397 0.27 17.68 2.30
CA GLU A 397 -0.04 16.33 1.81
C GLU A 397 1.15 15.69 1.07
N VAL A 398 1.91 16.46 0.30
CA VAL A 398 3.16 15.96 -0.31
C VAL A 398 4.20 15.65 0.77
N LEU A 399 4.37 16.52 1.76
CA LEU A 399 5.31 16.30 2.86
C LEU A 399 4.93 15.10 3.73
N SER A 400 3.64 14.82 3.90
CA SER A 400 3.13 13.66 4.67
C SER A 400 3.55 12.32 4.04
N ARG A 401 3.76 12.31 2.72
CA ARG A 401 4.11 11.13 1.89
C ARG A 401 5.60 10.87 1.80
N LEU A 402 6.44 11.73 2.38
CA LEU A 402 7.88 11.53 2.42
C LEU A 402 8.24 10.20 3.09
N ASN A 403 9.39 9.67 2.69
CA ASN A 403 10.00 8.52 3.33
C ASN A 403 10.12 8.79 4.84
N PRO A 404 9.71 7.84 5.71
CA PRO A 404 9.79 8.05 7.15
C PRO A 404 11.18 8.46 7.67
N LEU A 405 12.26 8.05 6.99
CA LEU A 405 13.64 8.47 7.32
C LEU A 405 13.88 9.97 7.14
N VAL A 406 13.12 10.62 6.27
CA VAL A 406 13.18 12.07 6.03
C VAL A 406 12.09 12.78 6.83
N LYS A 407 10.88 12.21 6.83
CA LYS A 407 9.71 12.80 7.51
C LYS A 407 9.91 12.90 9.03
N GLY A 408 10.40 11.84 9.67
CA GLY A 408 10.56 11.80 11.13
C GLY A 408 11.48 12.92 11.66
N PRO A 409 12.69 13.10 11.13
CA PRO A 409 13.54 14.23 11.51
C PRO A 409 12.91 15.61 11.29
N LEU A 410 12.16 15.79 10.19
CA LEU A 410 11.44 17.05 9.93
C LEU A 410 10.33 17.28 10.97
N GLU A 411 9.54 16.25 11.29
CA GLU A 411 8.53 16.31 12.35
C GLU A 411 9.17 16.64 13.71
N PHE A 412 10.31 16.03 14.03
CA PHE A 412 11.06 16.30 15.25
C PHE A 412 11.52 17.77 15.35
N ILE A 413 12.15 18.29 14.28
CA ILE A 413 12.69 19.66 14.26
C ILE A 413 11.57 20.70 14.34
N THR A 414 10.46 20.44 13.67
CA THR A 414 9.31 21.37 13.61
C THR A 414 8.40 21.27 14.83
N GLY A 415 8.52 20.21 15.63
CA GLY A 415 7.57 19.91 16.73
C GLY A 415 6.14 19.66 16.24
N ARG A 416 5.95 19.37 14.95
CA ARG A 416 4.63 19.22 14.32
C ARG A 416 4.53 17.96 13.47
N SER A 417 3.36 17.34 13.46
CA SER A 417 3.07 16.21 12.59
C SER A 417 2.91 16.67 11.14
N LEU A 418 3.58 16.00 10.21
CA LEU A 418 3.34 16.15 8.79
C LEU A 418 2.18 15.26 8.31
N PHE A 419 1.80 14.27 9.10
CA PHE A 419 0.68 13.36 8.80
C PHE A 419 -0.66 13.83 9.36
N GLN A 420 -0.73 14.29 10.61
CA GLN A 420 -1.96 14.79 11.21
C GLN A 420 -2.08 16.30 11.04
N LYS A 421 -3.06 16.71 10.23
CA LYS A 421 -3.34 18.12 9.92
C LYS A 421 -4.31 18.74 10.93
N GLY A 422 -4.13 20.04 11.15
CA GLY A 422 -5.07 20.96 11.77
C GLY A 422 -5.25 22.20 10.88
N PRO A 423 -6.08 23.18 11.30
CA PRO A 423 -6.55 24.28 10.43
C PRO A 423 -5.47 25.17 9.81
N ARG A 424 -4.27 25.24 10.41
CA ARG A 424 -3.13 26.05 9.93
C ARG A 424 -1.88 25.24 9.60
N GLY A 425 -1.99 23.91 9.56
CA GLY A 425 -0.92 23.01 9.18
C GLY A 425 -0.79 21.79 10.09
N GLY A 426 0.42 21.27 10.26
CA GLY A 426 0.66 20.10 11.11
C GLY A 426 0.25 20.33 12.57
N ARG A 427 -0.38 19.32 13.20
CA ARG A 427 -0.71 19.36 14.64
C ARG A 427 0.56 19.30 15.49
N PRO A 428 0.64 20.02 16.62
CA PRO A 428 1.73 19.86 17.59
C PRO A 428 1.90 18.40 18.01
N LEU A 429 3.13 17.92 18.16
CA LEU A 429 3.42 16.52 18.48
C LEU A 429 2.93 16.11 19.89
N ASP A 430 3.00 17.03 20.85
CA ASP A 430 2.53 16.89 22.23
C ASP A 430 1.00 16.79 22.35
N ASP A 431 0.28 17.37 21.37
CA ASP A 431 -1.19 17.29 21.27
C ASP A 431 -1.69 16.01 20.56
N LEU A 432 -0.79 15.18 20.04
CA LEU A 432 -1.18 13.93 19.39
C LEU A 432 -1.58 12.88 20.42
N ASP A 433 -2.57 12.05 20.09
CA ASP A 433 -2.90 10.88 20.91
C ASP A 433 -1.81 9.80 20.74
N PRO A 434 -0.93 9.59 21.75
CA PRO A 434 0.25 8.74 21.62
C PRO A 434 -0.19 7.31 21.32
N THR A 435 0.46 6.65 20.36
CA THR A 435 0.01 5.31 19.93
C THR A 435 0.37 4.27 20.97
N LEU A 436 1.62 4.25 21.45
CA LEU A 436 2.02 3.35 22.52
C LEU A 436 1.32 3.73 23.82
N GLY A 437 1.27 5.01 24.15
CA GLY A 437 0.54 5.52 25.30
C GLY A 437 -0.94 5.10 25.35
N ARG A 438 -1.64 5.12 24.21
CA ARG A 438 -3.02 4.66 24.09
C ARG A 438 -3.16 3.15 24.23
N ILE A 439 -2.23 2.36 23.67
CA ILE A 439 -2.23 0.89 23.84
C ILE A 439 -2.09 0.55 25.33
N LEU A 440 -1.14 1.18 26.01
CA LEU A 440 -0.92 0.96 27.44
C LEU A 440 -2.17 1.30 28.24
N ALA A 441 -2.77 2.46 27.98
CA ALA A 441 -4.01 2.87 28.63
C ALA A 441 -5.17 1.90 28.40
N ASN A 442 -5.34 1.44 27.16
CA ASN A 442 -6.39 0.49 26.80
C ASN A 442 -6.23 -0.85 27.55
N VAL A 443 -5.00 -1.36 27.65
CA VAL A 443 -4.70 -2.62 28.34
C VAL A 443 -4.78 -2.48 29.85
N SER A 444 -4.41 -1.32 30.40
CA SER A 444 -4.48 -1.04 31.84
C SER A 444 -5.84 -0.54 32.31
N GLY A 445 -6.83 -0.41 31.41
CA GLY A 445 -8.17 0.12 31.73
C GLY A 445 -8.22 1.63 32.05
N GLN A 446 -7.17 2.38 31.70
CA GLN A 446 -7.14 3.84 31.89
C GLN A 446 -7.90 4.55 30.77
N LYS A 447 -8.70 5.57 31.12
CA LYS A 447 -9.49 6.34 30.15
C LYS A 447 -8.63 7.28 29.28
N GLN A 448 -7.54 7.80 29.86
CA GLN A 448 -6.61 8.70 29.20
C GLN A 448 -5.37 7.94 28.74
N ALA A 449 -4.78 8.36 27.63
CA ALA A 449 -3.54 7.78 27.14
C ALA A 449 -2.40 8.03 28.14
N VAL A 450 -1.55 7.02 28.35
CA VAL A 450 -0.33 7.17 29.15
C VAL A 450 0.62 8.12 28.43
N LYS A 451 1.14 9.13 29.12
CA LYS A 451 2.15 10.03 28.53
C LYS A 451 3.46 9.26 28.34
N THR A 452 3.87 9.11 27.09
CA THR A 452 5.15 8.57 26.66
C THR A 452 6.01 9.71 26.13
N PRO A 453 7.36 9.59 26.12
CA PRO A 453 8.21 10.62 25.54
C PRO A 453 7.92 10.79 24.03
N ASP A 454 7.77 12.04 23.58
CA ASP A 454 7.39 12.35 22.18
C ASP A 454 8.35 11.74 21.16
N TRP A 455 9.66 11.73 21.45
CA TRP A 455 10.67 11.14 20.58
C TRP A 455 10.44 9.64 20.34
N LEU A 456 9.92 8.92 21.36
CA LEU A 456 9.65 7.50 21.25
C LEU A 456 8.43 7.25 20.35
N GLU A 457 7.36 8.01 20.54
CA GLU A 457 6.17 7.95 19.67
C GLU A 457 6.51 8.33 18.23
N LEU A 458 7.39 9.31 18.05
CA LEU A 458 7.84 9.75 16.73
C LEU A 458 8.67 8.67 16.02
N ILE A 459 9.62 8.03 16.71
CA ILE A 459 10.40 6.92 16.14
C ILE A 459 9.46 5.77 15.77
N LEU A 460 8.56 5.38 16.67
CA LEU A 460 7.65 4.26 16.45
C LEU A 460 6.68 4.53 15.28
N SER A 461 6.13 5.74 15.19
CA SER A 461 5.20 6.13 14.12
C SER A 461 5.86 6.23 12.74
N ASN A 462 7.16 6.51 12.68
CA ASN A 462 7.97 6.54 11.46
C ASN A 462 8.75 5.23 11.22
N SER A 463 8.55 4.20 12.04
CA SER A 463 9.21 2.90 11.86
C SER A 463 8.33 1.91 11.08
N PRO A 464 8.92 0.80 10.58
CA PRO A 464 8.15 -0.33 10.06
C PRO A 464 7.13 -0.92 11.07
N ALA A 465 7.29 -0.69 12.38
CA ALA A 465 6.35 -1.18 13.39
C ALA A 465 5.02 -0.38 13.44
N THR A 466 4.94 0.78 12.79
CA THR A 466 3.79 1.71 12.87
C THR A 466 2.44 1.03 12.61
N ARG A 467 2.37 0.15 11.60
CA ARG A 467 1.11 -0.52 11.26
C ARG A 467 0.72 -1.57 12.30
N VAL A 468 1.68 -2.32 12.84
CA VAL A 468 1.45 -3.28 13.94
C VAL A 468 0.91 -2.55 15.16
N LEU A 469 1.52 -1.41 15.52
CA LEU A 469 1.06 -0.59 16.64
C LEU A 469 -0.33 -0.02 16.39
N SER A 470 -0.62 0.44 15.17
CA SER A 470 -1.97 0.92 14.82
C SER A 470 -3.03 -0.18 14.95
N THR A 471 -2.70 -1.41 14.55
CA THR A 471 -3.58 -2.58 14.68
C THR A 471 -3.75 -2.95 16.15
N ALA A 472 -2.69 -2.98 16.94
CA ALA A 472 -2.74 -3.25 18.37
C ALA A 472 -3.59 -2.21 19.12
N ARG A 473 -3.42 -0.92 18.80
CA ARG A 473 -4.26 0.17 19.32
C ARG A 473 -5.72 -0.06 18.98
N GLN A 474 -6.04 -0.46 17.76
CA GLN A 474 -7.41 -0.74 17.34
C GLN A 474 -8.02 -1.97 18.02
N LEU A 475 -7.25 -3.04 18.20
CA LEU A 475 -7.71 -4.25 18.88
C LEU A 475 -7.96 -4.01 20.37
N THR A 476 -7.11 -3.21 21.00
CA THR A 476 -7.21 -2.87 22.43
C THR A 476 -8.24 -1.77 22.70
N ASP A 477 -8.65 -0.98 21.71
CA ASP A 477 -9.63 0.10 21.92
C ASP A 477 -10.98 -0.44 22.39
N SER A 478 -11.33 -0.17 23.64
CA SER A 478 -12.58 -0.62 24.28
C SER A 478 -13.81 0.14 23.78
N ARG A 479 -13.63 1.29 23.11
CA ARG A 479 -14.73 2.09 22.56
C ARG A 479 -15.27 1.53 21.24
N LYS A 480 -14.52 0.63 20.60
CA LYS A 480 -14.91 0.01 19.32
C LYS A 480 -15.58 -1.34 19.55
N SER A 481 -16.72 -1.55 18.88
CA SER A 481 -17.38 -2.85 18.92
C SER A 481 -16.55 -3.92 18.20
N PRO A 482 -16.74 -5.22 18.51
CA PRO A 482 -16.09 -6.30 17.77
C PRO A 482 -16.34 -6.23 16.25
N LEU A 483 -17.53 -5.80 15.84
CA LEU A 483 -17.88 -5.60 14.44
C LEU A 483 -17.08 -4.45 13.81
N ASP A 484 -16.97 -3.31 14.50
CA ASP A 484 -16.17 -2.15 14.01
C ASP A 484 -14.69 -2.55 13.83
N LYS A 485 -14.17 -3.37 14.75
CA LYS A 485 -12.82 -3.93 14.66
C LYS A 485 -12.68 -4.87 13.46
N ALA A 486 -13.62 -5.80 13.28
CA ALA A 486 -13.60 -6.75 12.18
C ALA A 486 -13.72 -6.07 10.81
N VAL A 487 -14.63 -5.11 10.65
CA VAL A 487 -14.81 -4.34 9.41
C VAL A 487 -13.53 -3.59 9.07
N ALA A 488 -12.96 -2.85 10.01
CA ALA A 488 -11.77 -2.05 9.72
C ALA A 488 -10.50 -2.89 9.48
N LEU A 489 -10.32 -4.01 10.20
CA LEU A 489 -9.18 -4.91 10.02
C LEU A 489 -9.33 -5.83 8.80
N GLY A 490 -10.57 -6.13 8.40
CA GLY A 490 -10.88 -7.01 7.28
C GLY A 490 -11.02 -6.28 5.94
N THR A 491 -11.60 -5.08 5.93
CA THR A 491 -11.95 -4.35 4.70
C THR A 491 -11.19 -3.05 4.50
N GLY A 492 -10.53 -2.54 5.55
CA GLY A 492 -9.85 -1.24 5.51
C GLY A 492 -10.79 -0.03 5.63
N VAL A 493 -12.11 -0.22 5.61
CA VAL A 493 -13.10 0.84 5.84
C VAL A 493 -12.91 1.42 7.24
N ARG A 494 -12.83 2.75 7.34
CA ARG A 494 -12.53 3.44 8.60
C ARG A 494 -13.77 4.08 9.20
N VAL A 495 -13.97 3.78 10.47
CA VAL A 495 -14.92 4.48 11.35
C VAL A 495 -14.11 5.27 12.36
N SER A 496 -14.37 6.57 12.42
CA SER A 496 -13.74 7.50 13.34
C SER A 496 -14.79 8.12 14.26
N ASP A 497 -14.41 8.22 15.52
CA ASP A 497 -15.23 8.83 16.57
C ASP A 497 -14.60 10.19 16.92
N VAL A 498 -15.43 11.24 16.97
CA VAL A 498 -15.06 12.60 17.36
C VAL A 498 -15.67 12.90 18.72
N SER A 499 -14.83 12.87 19.76
CA SER A 499 -15.26 13.17 21.12
C SER A 499 -15.62 14.66 21.29
N PRO A 500 -16.42 15.02 22.31
CA PRO A 500 -16.68 16.43 22.63
C PRO A 500 -15.40 17.23 22.85
N ALA A 501 -14.40 16.66 23.54
CA ALA A 501 -13.11 17.32 23.72
C ALA A 501 -12.36 17.61 22.41
N ALA A 502 -12.51 16.75 21.39
CA ALA A 502 -11.95 17.01 20.06
C ALA A 502 -12.72 18.12 19.34
N GLN A 503 -14.05 18.19 19.51
CA GLN A 503 -14.88 19.29 18.98
C GLN A 503 -14.52 20.63 19.65
N ASP A 504 -14.31 20.63 20.97
CA ASP A 504 -13.89 21.82 21.73
C ASP A 504 -12.49 22.29 21.31
N ALA A 505 -11.55 21.35 21.11
CA ALA A 505 -10.22 21.67 20.61
C ALA A 505 -10.29 22.28 19.21
N MET A 506 -11.15 21.76 18.32
CA MET A 506 -11.38 22.36 17.00
C MET A 506 -11.99 23.76 17.11
N LEU A 507 -12.96 23.96 17.99
CA LEU A 507 -13.55 25.27 18.24
C LEU A 507 -12.49 26.30 18.68
N GLN A 508 -11.59 25.91 19.59
CA GLN A 508 -10.47 26.76 20.00
C GLN A 508 -9.50 27.04 18.85
N GLN A 509 -9.21 26.03 18.02
CA GLN A 509 -8.32 26.18 16.86
C GLN A 509 -8.91 27.05 15.76
N LEU A 510 -10.24 27.11 15.64
CA LEU A 510 -10.95 28.00 14.71
C LEU A 510 -11.09 29.42 15.28
N LEU A 511 -11.38 29.53 16.57
CA LEU A 511 -11.60 30.82 17.24
C LEU A 511 -10.31 31.63 17.40
N THR A 512 -9.20 30.98 17.75
CA THR A 512 -7.92 31.66 18.01
C THR A 512 -7.43 32.49 16.80
N PRO A 513 -7.45 31.98 15.55
CA PRO A 513 -7.28 32.75 14.33
C PRO A 513 -8.13 34.01 14.25
N LEU A 514 -9.45 33.86 14.36
CA LEU A 514 -10.41 34.95 14.20
C LEU A 514 -10.19 36.03 15.26
N MET A 515 -9.88 35.61 16.49
CA MET A 515 -9.51 36.53 17.56
C MET A 515 -8.21 37.29 17.24
N ARG A 516 -7.17 36.60 16.74
CA ARG A 516 -5.90 37.25 16.34
C ARG A 516 -6.11 38.27 15.23
N ASP A 517 -6.89 37.91 14.22
CA ASP A 517 -7.18 38.78 13.08
C ASP A 517 -8.01 40.00 13.52
N ALA A 518 -8.84 39.86 14.55
CA ALA A 518 -9.53 40.95 15.25
C ALA A 518 -8.63 41.75 16.22
N GLY A 519 -7.33 41.49 16.25
CA GLY A 519 -6.34 42.21 17.08
C GLY A 519 -6.15 41.64 18.49
N ALA A 520 -6.74 40.50 18.83
CA ALA A 520 -6.51 39.86 20.11
C ALA A 520 -5.07 39.32 20.22
N LYS A 521 -4.48 39.47 21.41
CA LYS A 521 -3.17 38.92 21.73
C LYS A 521 -3.32 37.54 22.35
N THR A 522 -2.46 36.60 21.96
CA THR A 522 -2.45 35.26 22.56
C THR A 522 -1.74 35.29 23.90
N PHE A 523 -2.32 34.65 24.91
CA PHE A 523 -1.69 34.41 26.20
C PHE A 523 -1.63 32.90 26.43
N GLU A 524 -0.43 32.33 26.34
CA GLU A 524 -0.21 30.92 26.67
C GLU A 524 0.14 30.79 28.15
N LYS A 525 -0.72 30.07 28.89
CA LYS A 525 -0.47 29.75 30.30
C LYS A 525 -0.08 28.30 30.41
N VAL A 526 1.19 28.05 30.74
CA VAL A 526 1.65 26.72 31.12
C VAL A 526 1.21 26.43 32.55
N TYR A 527 0.50 25.33 32.77
CA TYR A 527 0.10 24.87 34.09
C TYR A 527 0.04 23.35 34.14
N PHE A 528 0.20 22.80 35.34
CA PHE A 528 -0.01 21.38 35.57
C PHE A 528 -1.47 21.13 35.94
N SER A 529 -2.16 20.26 35.21
CA SER A 529 -3.54 19.90 35.53
C SER A 529 -3.62 19.24 36.91
N LYS A 530 -4.79 19.30 37.57
CA LYS A 530 -4.98 18.62 38.87
C LYS A 530 -4.74 17.12 38.76
N GLN A 531 -5.09 16.52 37.63
CA GLN A 531 -4.91 15.10 37.35
C GLN A 531 -3.43 14.77 37.12
N ASP A 532 -2.72 15.57 36.33
CA ASP A 532 -1.29 15.39 36.07
C ASP A 532 -0.49 15.49 37.38
N ARG A 533 -0.83 16.46 38.23
CA ARG A 533 -0.22 16.57 39.56
C ARG A 533 -0.49 15.36 40.44
N ALA A 534 -1.69 14.77 40.35
CA ALA A 534 -2.01 13.56 41.11
C ALA A 534 -1.21 12.35 40.61
N ALA A 535 -0.94 12.26 39.31
CA ALA A 535 -0.16 11.17 38.70
C ALA A 535 1.36 11.30 38.90
N MET A 536 1.88 12.50 39.16
CA MET A 536 3.31 12.74 39.41
C MET A 536 3.82 12.03 40.66
N THR A 537 5.06 11.53 40.58
CA THR A 537 5.83 11.06 41.74
C THR A 537 6.11 12.22 42.71
N PRO A 538 6.48 11.94 43.98
CA PRO A 538 6.78 13.00 44.96
C PRO A 538 7.84 14.01 44.48
N ASN A 539 8.89 13.53 43.80
CA ASN A 539 9.97 14.37 43.28
C ASN A 539 9.52 15.25 42.09
N GLU A 540 8.66 14.71 41.23
CA GLU A 540 8.08 15.46 40.11
C GLU A 540 7.10 16.52 40.60
N ARG A 541 6.27 16.22 41.62
CA ARG A 541 5.37 17.21 42.23
C ARG A 541 6.16 18.39 42.80
N LEU A 542 7.25 18.11 43.51
CA LEU A 542 8.11 19.15 44.08
C LEU A 542 8.74 20.02 42.99
N SER A 543 9.13 19.43 41.86
CA SER A 543 9.61 20.17 40.69
C SER A 543 8.50 21.00 40.04
N ALA A 544 7.31 20.44 39.89
CA ALA A 544 6.13 21.13 39.37
C ALA A 544 5.73 22.34 40.25
N ASP A 545 5.81 22.19 41.57
CA ASP A 545 5.56 23.27 42.53
C ASP A 545 6.59 24.40 42.39
N LYS A 546 7.87 24.06 42.23
CA LYS A 546 8.93 25.04 41.94
C LYS A 546 8.67 25.79 40.63
N PHE A 547 8.33 25.08 39.55
CA PHE A 547 8.00 25.72 38.27
C PHE A 547 6.77 26.62 38.38
N GLN A 548 5.73 26.19 39.09
CA GLN A 548 4.52 27.00 39.29
C GLN A 548 4.83 28.27 40.11
N ALA A 549 5.70 28.19 41.11
CA ALA A 549 6.16 29.35 41.86
C ALA A 549 6.94 30.34 40.99
N LEU A 550 7.80 29.85 40.08
CA LEU A 550 8.51 30.69 39.11
C LEU A 550 7.55 31.37 38.13
N VAL A 551 6.56 30.64 37.60
CA VAL A 551 5.51 31.20 36.73
C VAL A 551 4.72 32.29 37.46
N ASN A 552 4.36 32.07 38.72
CA ASN A 552 3.66 33.07 39.54
C ASN A 552 4.53 34.32 39.79
N THR A 553 5.84 34.13 40.00
CA THR A 553 6.79 35.24 40.17
C THR A 553 6.92 36.07 38.89
N LEU A 554 7.01 35.42 37.73
CA LEU A 554 7.02 36.09 36.43
C LEU A 554 5.72 36.86 36.17
N ALA A 555 4.57 36.28 36.51
CA ALA A 555 3.27 36.93 36.40
C ALA A 555 3.17 38.17 37.29
N LYS A 556 3.68 38.11 38.52
CA LYS A 556 3.77 39.26 39.43
C LYS A 556 4.62 40.38 38.83
N ARG A 557 5.85 40.06 38.38
CA ARG A 557 6.73 41.04 37.72
C ARG A 557 6.13 41.65 36.45
N ALA A 558 5.37 40.88 35.68
CA ALA A 558 4.65 41.40 34.51
C ALA A 558 3.56 42.39 34.91
N LYS A 559 2.81 42.10 35.98
CA LYS A 559 1.78 43.01 36.53
C LYS A 559 2.41 44.30 37.05
N ASP A 560 3.52 44.20 37.79
CA ASP A 560 4.24 45.35 38.34
C ASP A 560 4.77 46.28 37.21
N ARG A 561 5.35 45.71 36.14
CA ARG A 561 5.77 46.48 34.95
C ARG A 561 4.61 47.19 34.25
N LYS A 562 3.44 46.55 34.18
CA LYS A 562 2.25 47.17 33.57
C LYS A 562 1.74 48.33 34.41
N ALA A 563 1.74 48.19 35.74
CA ALA A 563 1.37 49.28 36.65
C ALA A 563 2.35 50.46 36.55
N ALA A 564 3.65 50.19 36.42
CA ALA A 564 4.68 51.21 36.25
C ALA A 564 4.55 51.99 34.92
N ASN A 565 4.08 51.37 33.84
CA ASN A 565 3.88 52.01 32.54
C ASN A 565 2.55 52.79 32.42
N GLN A 566 1.67 52.74 33.42
CA GLN A 566 0.39 53.45 33.45
C GLN A 566 0.42 54.73 34.30
N ASN A 567 1.49 54.90 35.09
CA ASN A 567 1.88 56.17 35.69
C ASN A 567 2.86 56.88 34.76
#